data_AF-A0A2G6PD95-F1
#
_entry.id   AF-A0A2G6PD95-F1
#
_cell.length_a   1.000
_cell.length_b   1.000
_cell.length_c   1.000
_cell.angle_alpha   90.00
_cell.angle_beta   90.00
_cell.angle_gamma   90.00
#
_symmetry.space_group_name_H-M   'P 1'
#
loop_
_entity.id
_entity.type
_entity.pdbx_description
1 polymer ?
#
loop_
_entity_poly.entity_id
_entity_poly.type
_entity_poly.pdbx_seq_one_letter_code
_entity_poly.pdbx_strand_id
1 'polypeptide(L)'
;MNDKNENYYLSRKPKLMKDLNQILKFTRQVLTEYFDEPKIDRLLDEIRREFEELIPQIPYIGGDKSSGTRNIVGGAMFLAIIWPLEREGLAERDIGKVIYQSMYMVFNSKPYFVRWLIGKMMTTKFFINHRKKQQPSESYPYSWENNFLEAEGQDFDLGLDVTKCGIVKLFKEHDMENYVPYACLLDYCMFKSFGLGFERTQTIGNGAPLCDFRFKKVGETAPGWPPETLQEFTRGKGVSEETGTCACD
;
A
#
# COMPACT_ATOMS: atom_id res chain seq x y z
N MET A 1 8.30 17.23 -19.12
CA MET A 1 8.40 15.84 -18.64
C MET A 1 9.59 15.15 -19.31
N ASN A 2 10.27 14.23 -18.62
CA ASN A 2 11.50 13.60 -19.09
C ASN A 2 11.14 12.44 -20.05
N ASP A 3 11.59 12.48 -21.31
CA ASP A 3 11.33 11.51 -22.40
C ASP A 3 11.47 10.02 -21.99
N LYS A 4 12.35 9.75 -21.02
CA LYS A 4 12.53 8.41 -20.43
C LYS A 4 11.31 7.88 -19.66
N ASN A 5 10.48 8.76 -19.09
CA ASN A 5 9.29 8.39 -18.33
C ASN A 5 8.19 7.86 -19.25
N GLU A 6 7.86 8.64 -20.28
CA GLU A 6 6.81 8.30 -21.25
C GLU A 6 7.10 6.94 -21.88
N ASN A 7 8.34 6.68 -22.30
CA ASN A 7 8.68 5.42 -22.95
C ASN A 7 8.64 4.19 -21.99
N TYR A 8 9.05 4.34 -20.72
CA TYR A 8 9.12 3.19 -19.80
C TYR A 8 7.75 2.62 -19.42
N TYR A 9 6.80 3.45 -18.99
CA TYR A 9 5.49 2.95 -18.56
C TYR A 9 4.55 2.68 -19.74
N LEU A 10 4.60 3.48 -20.82
CA LEU A 10 3.77 3.23 -22.00
C LEU A 10 4.12 1.90 -22.67
N SER A 11 5.41 1.55 -22.79
CA SER A 11 5.84 0.25 -23.33
C SER A 11 5.38 -0.94 -22.46
N ARG A 12 4.98 -0.69 -21.21
CA ARG A 12 4.52 -1.69 -20.24
C ARG A 12 3.02 -1.65 -19.99
N LYS A 13 2.29 -0.73 -20.62
CA LYS A 13 0.84 -0.55 -20.46
C LYS A 13 0.06 -1.87 -20.50
N PRO A 14 0.27 -2.81 -21.44
CA PRO A 14 -0.46 -4.07 -21.45
C PRO A 14 -0.30 -4.89 -20.15
N LYS A 15 0.92 -4.91 -19.58
CA LYS A 15 1.20 -5.58 -18.32
C LYS A 15 0.58 -4.83 -17.14
N LEU A 16 0.69 -3.50 -17.12
CA LEU A 16 0.10 -2.67 -16.05
C LEU A 16 -1.43 -2.83 -16.01
N MET A 17 -2.09 -2.79 -17.16
CA MET A 17 -3.55 -3.02 -17.26
C MET A 17 -3.94 -4.43 -16.82
N LYS A 18 -3.12 -5.44 -17.13
CA LYS A 18 -3.33 -6.81 -16.64
C LYS A 18 -3.22 -6.89 -15.11
N ASP A 19 -2.21 -6.25 -14.54
CA ASP A 19 -1.99 -6.21 -13.10
C ASP A 19 -3.17 -5.48 -12.40
N LEU A 20 -3.66 -4.36 -12.95
CA LEU A 20 -4.88 -3.69 -12.47
C LEU A 20 -6.10 -4.61 -12.54
N ASN A 21 -6.35 -5.26 -13.68
CA ASN A 21 -7.51 -6.15 -13.84
C ASN A 21 -7.52 -7.31 -12.83
N GLN A 22 -6.33 -7.77 -12.40
CA GLN A 22 -6.24 -8.77 -11.34
C GLN A 22 -6.70 -8.23 -9.98
N ILE A 23 -6.44 -6.96 -9.68
CA ILE A 23 -6.98 -6.26 -8.50
C ILE A 23 -8.50 -6.10 -8.67
N LEU A 24 -8.96 -5.60 -9.82
CA LEU A 24 -10.38 -5.32 -10.08
C LEU A 24 -11.28 -6.56 -10.00
N LYS A 25 -10.75 -7.76 -10.27
CA LYS A 25 -11.47 -9.02 -10.04
C LYS A 25 -11.92 -9.18 -8.58
N PHE A 26 -11.08 -8.76 -7.64
CA PHE A 26 -11.39 -8.82 -6.21
C PHE A 26 -12.10 -7.57 -5.73
N THR A 27 -11.76 -6.40 -6.30
CA THR A 27 -12.51 -5.16 -6.05
C THR A 27 -13.98 -5.31 -6.40
N ARG A 28 -14.33 -5.98 -7.52
CA ARG A 28 -15.73 -6.33 -7.82
C ARG A 28 -16.41 -7.03 -6.65
N GLN A 29 -15.78 -8.06 -6.09
CA GLN A 29 -16.34 -8.86 -5.01
C GLN A 29 -16.56 -8.06 -3.73
N VAL A 30 -15.71 -7.06 -3.46
CA VAL A 30 -15.87 -6.18 -2.30
C VAL A 30 -16.93 -5.11 -2.55
N LEU A 31 -17.05 -4.61 -3.78
CA LEU A 31 -18.01 -3.57 -4.14
C LEU A 31 -19.48 -4.04 -4.10
N THR A 32 -19.74 -5.35 -4.08
CA THR A 32 -21.11 -5.89 -3.89
C THR A 32 -21.68 -5.56 -2.51
N GLU A 33 -20.86 -5.18 -1.53
CA GLU A 33 -21.31 -4.65 -0.24
C GLU A 33 -21.95 -3.26 -0.36
N TYR A 34 -21.69 -2.51 -1.44
CA TYR A 34 -22.02 -1.09 -1.56
C TYR A 34 -22.90 -0.74 -2.76
N PHE A 35 -22.80 -1.49 -3.86
CA PHE A 35 -23.43 -1.14 -5.13
C PHE A 35 -24.05 -2.37 -5.82
N ASP A 36 -24.98 -2.13 -6.74
CA ASP A 36 -25.52 -3.18 -7.62
C ASP A 36 -24.56 -3.52 -8.78
N GLU A 37 -24.74 -4.69 -9.40
CA GLU A 37 -23.86 -5.15 -10.49
C GLU A 37 -23.74 -4.15 -11.66
N PRO A 38 -24.83 -3.53 -12.17
CA PRO A 38 -24.72 -2.54 -13.23
C PRO A 38 -23.88 -1.32 -12.85
N LYS A 39 -23.95 -0.86 -11.59
CA LYS A 39 -23.11 0.22 -11.08
C LYS A 39 -21.66 -0.22 -10.95
N ILE A 40 -21.41 -1.43 -10.44
CA ILE A 40 -20.06 -1.99 -10.33
C ILE A 40 -19.41 -2.11 -11.71
N ASP A 41 -20.13 -2.58 -12.73
CA ASP A 41 -19.62 -2.64 -14.11
C ASP A 41 -19.11 -1.26 -14.59
N ARG A 42 -19.94 -0.22 -14.42
CA ARG A 42 -19.57 1.15 -14.80
C ARG A 42 -18.35 1.64 -14.04
N LEU A 43 -18.29 1.42 -12.73
CA LEU A 43 -17.17 1.83 -11.90
C LEU A 43 -15.87 1.14 -12.31
N LEU A 44 -15.88 -0.17 -12.55
CA LEU A 44 -14.67 -0.88 -12.96
C LEU A 44 -14.18 -0.40 -14.34
N ASP A 45 -15.06 -0.05 -15.26
CA ASP A 45 -14.68 0.54 -16.55
C ASP A 45 -14.11 1.95 -16.40
N GLU A 46 -14.65 2.75 -15.48
CA GLU A 46 -14.11 4.05 -15.13
C GLU A 46 -12.71 3.95 -14.52
N ILE A 47 -12.51 3.04 -13.56
CA ILE A 47 -11.18 2.78 -12.95
C ILE A 47 -10.16 2.38 -14.02
N ARG A 48 -10.55 1.59 -15.03
CA ARG A 48 -9.65 1.23 -16.14
C ARG A 48 -9.23 2.45 -16.95
N ARG A 49 -10.18 3.35 -17.28
CA ARG A 49 -9.90 4.59 -18.02
C ARG A 49 -9.00 5.52 -17.21
N GLU A 50 -9.33 5.74 -15.95
CA GLU A 50 -8.53 6.56 -15.02
C GLU A 50 -7.09 6.07 -14.93
N PHE A 51 -6.88 4.77 -14.76
CA PHE A 51 -5.52 4.23 -14.70
C PHE A 51 -4.81 4.34 -16.05
N GLU A 52 -5.51 4.11 -17.17
CA GLU A 52 -4.94 4.24 -18.51
C GLU A 52 -4.43 5.65 -18.80
N GLU A 53 -5.16 6.68 -18.36
CA GLU A 53 -4.78 8.09 -18.45
C GLU A 53 -3.64 8.45 -17.48
N LEU A 54 -3.57 7.77 -16.33
CA LEU A 54 -2.54 8.01 -15.31
C LEU A 54 -1.20 7.37 -15.68
N ILE A 55 -1.16 6.26 -16.44
CA ILE A 55 0.08 5.56 -16.85
C ILE A 55 1.22 6.48 -17.35
N PRO A 56 1.01 7.40 -18.31
CA PRO A 56 2.09 8.30 -18.77
C PRO A 56 2.54 9.32 -17.72
N GLN A 57 1.72 9.57 -16.69
CA GLN A 57 1.96 10.54 -15.62
C GLN A 57 2.66 9.89 -14.42
N ILE A 58 2.69 8.56 -14.33
CA ILE A 58 3.38 7.84 -13.26
C ILE A 58 4.84 8.31 -13.22
N PRO A 59 5.38 8.70 -12.05
CA PRO A 59 6.73 9.22 -11.99
C PRO A 59 7.78 8.12 -12.22
N TYR A 60 8.75 8.42 -13.09
CA TYR A 60 9.89 7.52 -13.30
C TYR A 60 10.88 7.62 -12.15
N ILE A 61 11.13 6.47 -11.49
CA ILE A 61 12.05 6.39 -10.36
C ILE A 61 13.17 5.35 -10.57
N GLY A 62 13.57 5.12 -11.83
CA GLY A 62 14.64 4.18 -12.19
C GLY A 62 14.19 2.81 -12.71
N GLY A 63 12.87 2.61 -12.89
CA GLY A 63 12.31 1.41 -13.51
C GLY A 63 12.66 0.11 -12.76
N ASP A 64 13.01 -0.95 -13.50
CA ASP A 64 13.29 -2.27 -12.91
C ASP A 64 14.51 -2.30 -11.97
N LYS A 65 15.37 -1.27 -12.01
CA LYS A 65 16.55 -1.17 -11.16
C LYS A 65 16.26 -0.57 -9.78
N SER A 66 15.07 -0.02 -9.58
CA SER A 66 14.67 0.69 -8.37
C SER A 66 13.62 -0.08 -7.60
N SER A 67 13.85 -0.31 -6.31
CA SER A 67 13.00 -1.13 -5.45
C SER A 67 11.60 -0.54 -5.26
N GLY A 68 11.43 0.78 -5.40
CA GLY A 68 10.18 1.52 -5.23
C GLY A 68 9.25 1.54 -6.46
N THR A 69 9.72 1.17 -7.65
CA THR A 69 8.94 1.32 -8.90
C THR A 69 7.59 0.60 -8.85
N ARG A 70 7.56 -0.61 -8.30
CA ARG A 70 6.30 -1.38 -8.15
C ARG A 70 5.34 -0.71 -7.16
N ASN A 71 5.86 -0.06 -6.13
CA ASN A 71 5.03 0.64 -5.14
C ASN A 71 4.41 1.89 -5.76
N ILE A 72 5.17 2.69 -6.52
CA ILE A 72 4.63 3.85 -7.26
C ILE A 72 3.51 3.42 -8.21
N VAL A 73 3.72 2.35 -8.98
CA VAL A 73 2.68 1.81 -9.88
C VAL A 73 1.45 1.37 -9.09
N GLY A 74 1.62 0.69 -7.96
CA GLY A 74 0.51 0.31 -7.08
C GLY A 74 -0.24 1.53 -6.53
N GLY A 75 0.49 2.58 -6.12
CA GLY A 75 -0.10 3.84 -5.70
C GLY A 75 -0.97 4.49 -6.79
N ALA A 76 -0.49 4.49 -8.04
CA ALA A 76 -1.26 4.97 -9.18
C ALA A 76 -2.53 4.12 -9.44
N MET A 77 -2.45 2.79 -9.30
CA MET A 77 -3.64 1.93 -9.38
C MET A 77 -4.64 2.24 -8.26
N PHE A 78 -4.19 2.56 -7.05
CA PHE A 78 -5.08 2.94 -5.96
C PHE A 78 -5.73 4.28 -6.20
N LEU A 79 -5.02 5.29 -6.70
CA LEU A 79 -5.62 6.56 -7.12
C LEU A 79 -6.76 6.35 -8.13
N ALA A 80 -6.51 5.52 -9.15
CA ALA A 80 -7.52 5.18 -10.15
C ALA A 80 -8.75 4.44 -9.56
N ILE A 81 -8.59 3.70 -8.46
CA ILE A 81 -9.70 3.07 -7.72
C ILE A 81 -10.43 4.10 -6.85
N ILE A 82 -9.70 5.01 -6.21
CA ILE A 82 -10.23 6.00 -5.27
C ILE A 82 -11.15 7.00 -5.99
N TRP A 83 -10.70 7.60 -7.10
CA TRP A 83 -11.42 8.71 -7.72
C TRP A 83 -12.86 8.38 -8.10
N PRO A 84 -13.16 7.26 -8.79
CA PRO A 84 -14.55 6.92 -9.10
C PRO A 84 -15.39 6.67 -7.85
N LEU A 85 -14.82 6.03 -6.82
CA LEU A 85 -15.56 5.73 -5.59
C LEU A 85 -15.86 6.99 -4.76
N GLU A 86 -14.93 7.96 -4.71
CA GLU A 86 -15.18 9.27 -4.11
C GLU A 86 -16.25 10.06 -4.86
N ARG A 87 -16.22 10.05 -6.20
CA ARG A 87 -17.27 10.70 -7.02
C ARG A 87 -18.64 10.10 -6.79
N GLU A 88 -18.72 8.82 -6.44
CA GLU A 88 -19.95 8.14 -6.03
C GLU A 88 -20.36 8.40 -4.58
N GLY A 89 -19.59 9.19 -3.84
CA GLY A 89 -19.90 9.58 -2.46
C GLY A 89 -19.64 8.47 -1.43
N LEU A 90 -18.84 7.45 -1.76
CA LEU A 90 -18.46 6.43 -0.79
C LEU A 90 -17.54 7.04 0.28
N ALA A 91 -17.77 6.70 1.55
CA ALA A 91 -16.98 7.28 2.65
C ALA A 91 -15.49 6.89 2.55
N GLU A 92 -14.60 7.80 2.98
CA GLU A 92 -13.13 7.61 2.96
C GLU A 92 -12.72 6.25 3.56
N ARG A 93 -13.27 5.92 4.73
CA ARG A 93 -12.98 4.66 5.42
C ARG A 93 -13.43 3.44 4.64
N ASP A 94 -14.56 3.51 3.95
CA ASP A 94 -15.08 2.40 3.16
C ASP A 94 -14.28 2.22 1.87
N ILE A 95 -13.84 3.30 1.24
CA ILE A 95 -12.87 3.24 0.12
C ILE A 95 -11.55 2.61 0.59
N GLY A 96 -11.04 3.02 1.76
CA GLY A 96 -9.88 2.39 2.39
C GLY A 96 -10.08 0.89 2.63
N LYS A 97 -11.28 0.48 3.09
CA LYS A 97 -11.66 -0.92 3.27
C LYS A 97 -11.69 -1.69 1.95
N VAL A 98 -12.25 -1.09 0.90
CA VAL A 98 -12.30 -1.67 -0.46
C VAL A 98 -10.88 -1.98 -0.95
N ILE A 99 -9.96 -1.03 -0.84
CA ILE A 99 -8.55 -1.22 -1.24
C ILE A 99 -7.90 -2.32 -0.39
N TYR A 100 -8.06 -2.25 0.94
CA TYR A 100 -7.48 -3.21 1.88
C TYR A 100 -7.93 -4.65 1.58
N GLN A 101 -9.25 -4.87 1.49
CA GLN A 101 -9.83 -6.19 1.26
C GLN A 101 -9.50 -6.71 -0.15
N SER A 102 -9.53 -5.85 -1.18
CA SER A 102 -9.12 -6.23 -2.54
C SER A 102 -7.70 -6.78 -2.55
N MET A 103 -6.76 -6.07 -1.91
CA MET A 103 -5.36 -6.47 -1.87
C MET A 103 -5.13 -7.68 -0.97
N TYR A 104 -5.84 -7.79 0.15
CA TYR A 104 -5.84 -9.00 0.97
C TYR A 104 -6.23 -10.23 0.14
N MET A 105 -7.27 -10.13 -0.68
CA MET A 105 -7.69 -11.21 -1.58
C MET A 105 -6.65 -11.49 -2.66
N VAL A 106 -6.05 -10.46 -3.28
CA VAL A 106 -4.95 -10.62 -4.26
C VAL A 106 -3.76 -11.39 -3.68
N PHE A 107 -3.36 -11.06 -2.46
CA PHE A 107 -2.23 -11.75 -1.82
C PHE A 107 -2.60 -13.19 -1.44
N ASN A 108 -3.80 -13.42 -0.90
CA ASN A 108 -4.27 -14.73 -0.48
C ASN A 108 -4.72 -15.64 -1.63
N SER A 109 -4.95 -15.11 -2.84
CA SER A 109 -5.29 -15.94 -4.01
C SER A 109 -4.12 -16.78 -4.51
N LYS A 110 -2.90 -16.51 -4.03
CA LYS A 110 -1.70 -17.28 -4.38
C LYS A 110 -1.66 -18.59 -3.58
N PRO A 111 -1.25 -19.72 -4.19
CA PRO A 111 -1.07 -20.98 -3.46
C PRO A 111 -0.19 -20.80 -2.23
N TYR A 112 -0.51 -21.50 -1.14
CA TYR A 112 0.21 -21.39 0.14
C TYR A 112 1.73 -21.55 -0.03
N PHE A 113 2.17 -22.58 -0.77
CA PHE A 113 3.60 -22.83 -1.02
C PHE A 113 4.30 -21.63 -1.69
N VAL A 114 3.63 -20.95 -2.63
CA VAL A 114 4.17 -19.76 -3.30
C VAL A 114 4.34 -18.61 -2.31
N ARG A 115 3.33 -18.37 -1.46
CA ARG A 115 3.39 -17.32 -0.42
C ARG A 115 4.48 -17.59 0.60
N TRP A 116 4.57 -18.83 1.06
CA TRP A 116 5.62 -19.28 1.98
C TRP A 116 7.02 -19.10 1.38
N LEU A 117 7.23 -19.45 0.11
CA LEU A 117 8.51 -19.28 -0.58
C LEU A 117 8.89 -17.80 -0.70
N ILE A 118 7.92 -16.93 -1.00
CA ILE A 118 8.13 -15.48 -1.03
C ILE A 118 8.59 -14.99 0.35
N GLY A 119 7.88 -15.34 1.43
CA GLY A 119 8.25 -14.95 2.79
C GLY A 119 9.65 -15.40 3.18
N LYS A 120 9.98 -16.67 2.91
CA LYS A 120 11.34 -17.21 3.14
C LYS A 120 12.40 -16.43 2.36
N MET A 121 12.14 -16.09 1.09
CA MET A 121 13.08 -15.35 0.26
C MET A 121 13.33 -13.93 0.79
N MET A 122 12.27 -13.23 1.23
CA MET A 122 12.34 -11.82 1.67
C MET A 122 13.28 -11.58 2.85
N THR A 123 13.49 -12.59 3.69
CA THR A 123 14.35 -12.52 4.87
C THR A 123 15.76 -13.06 4.64
N THR A 124 16.09 -13.49 3.42
CA THR A 124 17.45 -13.93 3.09
C THR A 124 18.40 -12.76 2.96
N LYS A 125 19.65 -12.93 3.40
CA LYS A 125 20.72 -11.94 3.19
C LYS A 125 20.90 -11.59 1.71
N PHE A 126 20.72 -12.57 0.81
CA PHE A 126 20.78 -12.34 -0.63
C PHE A 126 19.74 -11.32 -1.10
N PHE A 127 18.47 -11.52 -0.74
CA PHE A 127 17.39 -10.61 -1.10
C PHE A 127 17.60 -9.23 -0.48
N ILE A 128 17.96 -9.17 0.81
CA ILE A 128 18.20 -7.90 1.52
C ILE A 128 19.35 -7.13 0.86
N ASN A 129 20.49 -7.78 0.60
CA ASN A 129 21.63 -7.15 -0.08
C ASN A 129 21.28 -6.69 -1.50
N HIS A 130 20.45 -7.46 -2.21
CA HIS A 130 19.93 -7.06 -3.51
C HIS A 130 19.04 -5.81 -3.40
N ARG A 131 18.17 -5.73 -2.38
CA ARG A 131 17.35 -4.54 -2.12
C ARG A 131 18.17 -3.31 -1.72
N LYS A 132 19.22 -3.48 -0.91
CA LYS A 132 20.20 -2.41 -0.60
C LYS A 132 20.82 -1.83 -1.87
N LYS A 133 21.16 -2.68 -2.86
CA LYS A 133 21.70 -2.24 -4.16
C LYS A 133 20.68 -1.57 -5.09
N GLN A 134 19.39 -1.80 -4.85
CA GLN A 134 18.28 -1.22 -5.62
C GLN A 134 17.65 -0.02 -4.92
N GLN A 135 18.35 0.61 -3.96
CA GLN A 135 17.85 1.83 -3.35
C GLN A 135 17.58 2.87 -4.44
N PRO A 136 16.39 3.51 -4.44
CA PRO A 136 16.08 4.50 -5.45
C PRO A 136 17.07 5.67 -5.32
N SER A 137 17.58 6.16 -6.46
CA SER A 137 18.49 7.30 -6.47
C SER A 137 17.82 8.52 -5.86
N GLU A 138 18.53 9.25 -4.99
CA GLU A 138 18.06 10.53 -4.42
C GLU A 138 17.74 11.58 -5.49
N SER A 139 18.30 11.42 -6.70
CA SER A 139 17.99 12.27 -7.84
C SER A 139 16.56 12.14 -8.37
N TYR A 140 15.81 11.10 -7.97
CA TYR A 140 14.41 10.94 -8.38
C TYR A 140 13.45 11.61 -7.38
N PRO A 141 12.47 12.40 -7.87
CA PRO A 141 11.61 13.19 -6.99
C PRO A 141 10.68 12.37 -6.08
N TYR A 142 10.40 11.11 -6.41
CA TYR A 142 9.57 10.18 -5.61
C TYR A 142 10.42 9.01 -5.11
N SER A 143 11.70 9.27 -4.84
CA SER A 143 12.61 8.29 -4.27
C SER A 143 12.19 7.87 -2.85
N TRP A 144 12.64 6.68 -2.45
CA TRP A 144 12.57 6.23 -1.07
C TRP A 144 13.94 6.33 -0.44
N GLU A 145 13.98 6.83 0.79
CA GLU A 145 15.18 6.80 1.61
C GLU A 145 14.99 5.70 2.65
N ASN A 146 15.80 4.64 2.51
CA ASN A 146 15.66 3.37 3.23
C ASN A 146 16.94 3.10 4.02
N ASN A 147 16.82 2.94 5.34
CA ASN A 147 17.91 2.53 6.21
C ASN A 147 17.67 1.11 6.75
N PHE A 148 18.51 0.16 6.36
CA PHE A 148 18.38 -1.22 6.80
C PHE A 148 19.18 -1.44 8.08
N LEU A 149 18.50 -1.91 9.12
CA LEU A 149 19.06 -2.15 10.44
C LEU A 149 19.30 -3.65 10.64
N GLU A 150 20.48 -3.99 11.16
CA GLU A 150 20.73 -5.34 11.67
C GLU A 150 20.13 -5.46 13.08
N ALA A 151 19.78 -6.69 13.46
CA ALA A 151 19.09 -6.95 14.72
C ALA A 151 19.91 -6.55 15.95
N GLU A 152 21.24 -6.72 15.95
CA GLU A 152 22.14 -6.36 17.07
C GLU A 152 21.62 -6.74 18.49
N GLY A 153 20.91 -7.86 18.62
CA GLY A 153 20.32 -8.31 19.90
C GLY A 153 18.93 -7.76 20.23
N GLN A 154 18.30 -7.03 19.30
CA GLN A 154 16.92 -6.56 19.37
C GLN A 154 15.93 -7.67 18.98
N ASP A 155 14.66 -7.50 19.38
CA ASP A 155 13.58 -8.46 19.12
C ASP A 155 13.03 -8.34 17.68
N PHE A 156 13.90 -8.44 16.68
CA PHE A 156 13.55 -8.62 15.28
C PHE A 156 14.71 -9.25 14.50
N ASP A 157 14.43 -9.79 13.32
CA ASP A 157 15.45 -10.35 12.42
C ASP A 157 16.01 -9.33 11.41
N LEU A 158 15.18 -8.36 11.01
CA LEU A 158 15.55 -7.27 10.09
C LEU A 158 14.75 -6.01 10.40
N GLY A 159 15.45 -4.87 10.53
CA GLY A 159 14.80 -3.56 10.59
C GLY A 159 14.93 -2.81 9.26
N LEU A 160 13.93 -2.00 8.94
CA LEU A 160 13.96 -1.04 7.85
C LEU A 160 13.29 0.25 8.31
N ASP A 161 14.08 1.32 8.44
CA ASP A 161 13.56 2.66 8.65
C ASP A 161 13.42 3.36 7.30
N VAL A 162 12.25 3.95 7.04
CA VAL A 162 11.97 4.74 5.84
C VAL A 162 11.74 6.18 6.24
N THR A 163 12.59 7.11 5.77
CA THR A 163 12.53 8.54 6.09
C THR A 163 11.93 9.39 4.96
N LYS A 164 11.86 8.83 3.74
CA LYS A 164 11.16 9.42 2.59
C LYS A 164 10.36 8.36 1.85
N CYS A 165 9.11 8.68 1.50
CA CYS A 165 8.19 7.73 0.88
C CYS A 165 7.56 8.33 -0.39
N GLY A 166 7.75 7.67 -1.53
CA GLY A 166 7.17 8.09 -2.81
C GLY A 166 5.64 8.03 -2.84
N ILE A 167 4.98 7.17 -2.05
CA ILE A 167 3.51 7.11 -1.97
C ILE A 167 2.93 8.37 -1.35
N VAL A 168 3.51 8.83 -0.23
CA VAL A 168 3.05 10.04 0.47
C VAL A 168 3.10 11.23 -0.49
N LYS A 169 4.21 11.37 -1.23
CA LYS A 169 4.35 12.43 -2.23
C LYS A 169 3.38 12.29 -3.38
N LEU A 170 3.25 11.08 -3.96
CA LEU A 170 2.32 10.81 -5.05
C LEU A 170 0.89 11.19 -4.69
N PHE A 171 0.41 10.75 -3.53
CA PHE A 171 -0.96 11.02 -3.10
C PHE A 171 -1.17 12.50 -2.79
N LYS A 172 -0.18 13.16 -2.18
CA LYS A 172 -0.25 14.60 -1.90
C LYS A 172 -0.38 15.44 -3.17
N GLU A 173 0.34 15.11 -4.24
CA GLU A 173 0.26 15.86 -5.50
C GLU A 173 -1.05 15.64 -6.27
N HIS A 174 -1.83 14.62 -5.90
CA HIS A 174 -3.16 14.36 -6.41
C HIS A 174 -4.28 14.77 -5.44
N ASP A 175 -3.95 15.50 -4.36
CA ASP A 175 -4.89 15.91 -3.31
C ASP A 175 -5.59 14.73 -2.59
N MET A 176 -4.90 13.59 -2.50
CA MET A 176 -5.42 12.32 -1.95
C MET A 176 -4.69 11.89 -0.66
N GLU A 177 -4.03 12.81 0.05
CA GLU A 177 -3.22 12.49 1.24
C GLU A 177 -4.01 11.79 2.36
N ASN A 178 -5.33 12.00 2.40
CA ASN A 178 -6.24 11.31 3.31
C ASN A 178 -6.24 9.78 3.12
N TYR A 179 -5.92 9.27 1.93
CA TYR A 179 -5.90 7.82 1.68
C TYR A 179 -4.58 7.13 2.02
N VAL A 180 -3.51 7.90 2.30
CA VAL A 180 -2.18 7.34 2.55
C VAL A 180 -2.14 6.37 3.74
N PRO A 181 -2.79 6.64 4.90
CA PRO A 181 -2.90 5.67 5.98
C PRO A 181 -3.40 4.30 5.52
N TYR A 182 -4.46 4.27 4.70
CA TYR A 182 -5.06 3.03 4.21
C TYR A 182 -4.13 2.31 3.22
N ALA A 183 -3.41 3.05 2.38
CA ALA A 183 -2.38 2.48 1.52
C ALA A 183 -1.24 1.85 2.33
N CYS A 184 -0.86 2.45 3.47
CA CYS A 184 0.17 1.89 4.38
C CYS A 184 -0.29 0.60 5.07
N LEU A 185 -1.60 0.37 5.25
CA LEU A 185 -2.11 -0.87 5.86
C LEU A 185 -1.83 -2.11 4.99
N LEU A 186 -1.60 -1.93 3.69
CA LEU A 186 -1.35 -3.02 2.75
C LEU A 186 -0.08 -3.81 3.07
N ASP A 187 0.86 -3.19 3.80
CA ASP A 187 2.02 -3.87 4.33
C ASP A 187 1.60 -5.03 5.26
N TYR A 188 0.61 -4.82 6.14
CA TYR A 188 0.11 -5.87 7.02
C TYR A 188 -0.50 -7.03 6.25
N CYS A 189 -1.37 -6.77 5.26
CA CYS A 189 -1.98 -7.86 4.50
C CYS A 189 -0.95 -8.61 3.66
N MET A 190 0.04 -7.91 3.10
CA MET A 190 1.14 -8.51 2.34
C MET A 190 2.01 -9.41 3.23
N PHE A 191 2.58 -8.87 4.31
CA PHE A 191 3.52 -9.61 5.16
C PHE A 191 2.84 -10.77 5.91
N LYS A 192 1.60 -10.57 6.38
CA LYS A 192 0.79 -11.64 6.97
C LYS A 192 0.56 -12.77 5.97
N SER A 193 0.22 -12.44 4.71
CA SER A 193 -0.03 -13.46 3.69
C SER A 193 1.20 -14.31 3.37
N PHE A 194 2.41 -13.75 3.56
CA PHE A 194 3.69 -14.42 3.33
C PHE A 194 4.23 -15.15 4.57
N GLY A 195 3.51 -15.12 5.70
CA GLY A 195 3.89 -15.80 6.94
C GLY A 195 5.08 -15.17 7.65
N LEU A 196 5.32 -13.86 7.42
CA LEU A 196 6.32 -13.09 8.15
C LEU A 196 5.72 -12.53 9.44
N GLY A 197 6.55 -12.36 10.47
CA GLY A 197 6.22 -11.47 11.57
C GLY A 197 6.54 -10.04 11.17
N PHE A 198 5.60 -9.12 11.40
CA PHE A 198 5.73 -7.72 11.02
C PHE A 198 5.11 -6.82 12.08
N GLU A 199 5.92 -5.88 12.55
CA GLU A 199 5.53 -4.84 13.49
C GLU A 199 5.99 -3.48 12.94
N ARG A 200 5.18 -2.46 13.21
CA ARG A 200 5.45 -1.06 12.89
C ARG A 200 4.69 -0.19 13.88
N THR A 201 5.37 0.78 14.48
CA THR A 201 4.82 1.66 15.53
C THR A 201 4.62 3.08 15.03
N GLN A 202 5.35 3.46 13.99
CA GLN A 202 5.35 4.76 13.34
C GLN A 202 5.24 4.58 11.83
N THR A 203 4.48 5.45 11.18
CA THR A 203 4.45 5.52 9.72
C THR A 203 4.26 6.96 9.25
N ILE A 204 5.03 7.34 8.23
CA ILE A 204 4.93 8.66 7.58
C ILE A 204 3.50 8.92 7.10
N GLY A 205 2.80 7.86 6.66
CA GLY A 205 1.40 7.98 6.22
C GLY A 205 0.43 8.48 7.30
N ASN A 206 0.76 8.29 8.58
CA ASN A 206 -0.01 8.78 9.72
C ASN A 206 0.58 10.06 10.33
N GLY A 207 1.54 10.70 9.65
CA GLY A 207 2.20 11.93 10.09
C GLY A 207 3.42 11.72 11.00
N ALA A 208 3.91 10.49 11.16
CA ALA A 208 5.13 10.22 11.91
C ALA A 208 6.40 10.65 11.12
N PRO A 209 7.55 10.88 11.77
CA PRO A 209 8.77 11.30 11.08
C PRO A 209 9.40 10.21 10.20
N LEU A 210 9.11 8.93 10.46
CA LEU A 210 9.60 7.79 9.68
C LEU A 210 8.64 6.59 9.77
N CYS A 211 8.81 5.61 8.89
CA CYS A 211 8.22 4.28 9.05
C CYS A 211 9.25 3.32 9.65
N ASP A 212 8.95 2.65 10.76
CA ASP A 212 9.88 1.77 11.48
C ASP A 212 9.54 0.28 11.30
N PHE A 213 9.74 -0.25 10.10
CA PHE A 213 9.41 -1.65 9.81
C PHE A 213 10.32 -2.59 10.62
N ARG A 214 9.73 -3.53 11.37
CA ARG A 214 10.43 -4.59 12.11
C ARG A 214 9.92 -5.94 11.64
N PHE A 215 10.83 -6.77 11.13
CA PHE A 215 10.49 -8.08 10.56
C PHE A 215 11.04 -9.22 11.40
N LYS A 216 10.24 -10.26 11.59
CA LYS A 216 10.65 -11.56 12.13
C LYS A 216 10.48 -12.64 11.06
N LYS A 217 11.46 -13.54 10.90
CA LYS A 217 11.43 -14.65 9.93
C LYS A 217 10.25 -15.58 10.15
N VAL A 218 9.86 -15.73 11.41
CA VAL A 218 8.68 -16.45 11.88
C VAL A 218 8.08 -15.59 12.98
N GLY A 219 6.81 -15.26 12.87
CA GLY A 219 6.11 -14.45 13.85
C GLY A 219 4.72 -14.07 13.37
N GLU A 220 3.99 -13.37 14.22
CA GLU A 220 2.66 -12.89 13.89
C GLU A 220 2.72 -11.52 13.22
N THR A 221 1.79 -11.29 12.30
CA THR A 221 1.50 -9.97 11.76
C THR A 221 0.05 -9.66 12.10
N ALA A 222 -0.20 -8.48 12.68
CA ALA A 222 -1.54 -7.99 12.97
C ALA A 222 -2.40 -8.00 11.69
N PRO A 223 -3.73 -8.18 11.79
CA PRO A 223 -4.60 -8.33 10.63
C PRO A 223 -4.76 -7.06 9.79
N GLY A 224 -4.17 -5.91 10.15
CA GLY A 224 -4.22 -4.64 9.39
C GLY A 224 -5.58 -3.91 9.41
N TRP A 225 -6.67 -4.64 9.63
CA TRP A 225 -8.04 -4.12 9.71
C TRP A 225 -8.81 -4.80 10.84
N PRO A 226 -9.62 -4.09 11.64
CA PRO A 226 -9.82 -2.63 11.64
C PRO A 226 -8.54 -1.88 12.08
N PRO A 227 -8.15 -0.79 11.38
CA PRO A 227 -6.85 -0.16 11.57
C PRO A 227 -6.68 0.51 12.93
N GLU A 228 -7.77 0.86 13.59
CA GLU A 228 -7.78 1.52 14.90
C GLU A 228 -7.13 0.64 16.00
N THR A 229 -7.00 -0.66 15.75
CA THR A 229 -6.30 -1.63 16.62
C THR A 229 -4.77 -1.54 16.53
N LEU A 230 -4.23 -0.90 15.50
CA LEU A 230 -2.79 -0.78 15.28
C LEU A 230 -2.24 0.40 16.07
N GLN A 231 -1.06 0.24 16.67
CA GLN A 231 -0.40 1.32 17.41
C GLN A 231 -0.17 2.55 16.53
N GLU A 232 0.35 2.35 15.32
CA GLU A 232 0.71 3.42 14.40
C GLU A 232 -0.48 4.22 13.86
N PHE A 233 -1.69 3.68 13.93
CA PHE A 233 -2.88 4.32 13.38
C PHE A 233 -3.45 5.30 14.40
N THR A 234 -3.30 6.59 14.12
CA THR A 234 -3.65 7.67 15.06
C THR A 234 -4.99 8.33 14.72
N ARG A 235 -5.55 8.08 13.53
CA ARG A 235 -6.86 8.60 13.13
C ARG A 235 -7.97 7.89 13.91
N GLY A 236 -8.94 8.66 14.42
CA GLY A 236 -10.10 8.12 15.15
C GLY A 236 -9.85 7.73 16.61
N LYS A 237 -8.61 7.78 17.13
CA LYS A 237 -8.31 7.52 18.56
C LYS A 237 -8.70 8.66 19.52
N GLY A 238 -9.43 9.66 19.02
CA GLY A 238 -9.80 10.89 19.73
C GLY A 238 -11.31 11.12 19.90
N VAL A 239 -12.13 10.07 19.86
CA VAL A 239 -13.47 10.11 20.44
C VAL A 239 -13.54 9.03 21.52
N SER A 240 -12.87 9.26 22.64
CA SER A 240 -13.32 8.68 23.88
C SER A 240 -14.71 9.25 24.13
N GLU A 241 -15.72 8.38 24.16
CA GLU A 241 -17.01 8.70 24.75
C GLU A 241 -16.74 9.34 26.11
N GLU A 242 -16.95 10.65 26.22
CA GLU A 242 -17.28 11.25 27.50
C GLU A 242 -18.55 10.52 27.93
N THR A 243 -18.38 9.55 28.83
CA THR A 243 -19.49 8.93 29.53
C THR A 243 -20.25 10.07 30.17
N GLY A 244 -21.39 10.41 29.58
CA GLY A 244 -22.36 11.33 30.14
C GLY A 244 -22.65 10.87 31.55
N THR A 245 -22.14 11.60 32.53
CA THR A 245 -22.66 11.56 33.88
C THR A 245 -24.11 12.00 33.80
N CYS A 246 -24.99 11.00 33.82
CA CYS A 246 -26.41 11.13 34.03
C CYS A 246 -26.59 11.98 35.29
N ALA A 247 -27.10 13.20 35.10
CA ALA A 247 -27.68 13.95 36.19
C ALA A 247 -28.85 13.13 36.72
N CYS A 248 -28.77 12.75 37.99
CA CYS A 248 -29.91 12.29 38.77
C CYS A 248 -30.12 13.35 39.86
N ASP A 249 -31.37 13.78 39.93
CA ASP A 249 -32.03 14.78 40.79
C ASP A 249 -31.47 14.99 42.20
#